data_AF-A0A7S1SVQ7-F1
#
_entry.id   AF-A0A7S1SVQ7-F1
#
_cell.length_a   1.000
_cell.length_b   1.000
_cell.length_c   1.000
_cell.angle_alpha   90.00
_cell.angle_beta   90.00
_cell.angle_gamma   90.00
#
_symmetry.space_group_name_H-M   'P 1'
#
loop_
_entity.id
_entity.type
_entity.pdbx_description
1 polymer ?
#
loop_
_entity_poly.entity_id
_entity_poly.type
_entity_poly.pdbx_seq_one_letter_code
_entity_poly.pdbx_strand_id
1 'polypeptide(L)'
;PSMVAFANIIFKSPKFAPFMPIIVRLLFLSAGVHQLAFVIWSNVPGAIGQVQDVGLIFLSAMTASIVAYGEAHALPFHETLSTVMITITGATAVVGIFIMLMARFKVASLVQYVPVPVVGGYLAFVGYFCCVAGVSLATDVTLDTLSDWMGLVSLQSALRLAPMLATWLALHNTVHRISHPLGLPLVICCIPLLFFAVLYVSGHTLSDAQKAGWAPEPVPGGTQPF
;
A
#
# COMPACT_ATOMS: atom_id res chain seq x y z
N PRO A 1 3.28 8.32 2.27
CA PRO A 1 1.95 7.80 2.69
C PRO A 1 1.61 6.46 2.01
N SER A 2 1.78 6.34 0.69
CA SER A 2 1.48 5.13 -0.08
C SER A 2 2.24 3.88 0.38
N MET A 3 3.54 3.99 0.73
CA MET A 3 4.32 2.85 1.22
C MET A 3 3.78 2.25 2.51
N VAL A 4 3.21 3.07 3.39
CA VAL A 4 2.56 2.60 4.62
C VAL A 4 1.30 1.81 4.28
N ALA A 5 0.49 2.29 3.33
CA ALA A 5 -0.67 1.56 2.85
C ALA A 5 -0.24 0.22 2.20
N PHE A 6 0.78 0.23 1.35
CA PHE A 6 1.27 -0.98 0.68
C PHE A 6 1.77 -2.03 1.67
N ALA A 7 2.45 -1.61 2.75
CA ALA A 7 2.83 -2.52 3.83
C ALA A 7 1.62 -3.23 4.42
N ASN A 8 0.58 -2.48 4.81
CA ASN A 8 -0.62 -3.07 5.39
C ASN A 8 -1.42 -3.93 4.39
N ILE A 9 -1.34 -3.62 3.08
CA ILE A 9 -2.00 -4.41 2.03
C ILE A 9 -1.27 -5.73 1.75
N ILE A 10 0.05 -5.73 1.76
CA ILE A 10 0.85 -6.95 1.55
C ILE A 10 0.80 -7.84 2.80
N PHE A 11 0.90 -7.24 3.99
CA PHE A 11 1.02 -7.92 5.27
C PHE A 11 -0.23 -7.75 6.13
N LYS A 12 -1.38 -8.22 5.62
CA LYS A 12 -2.71 -8.04 6.25
C LYS A 12 -2.88 -8.77 7.59
N SER A 13 -2.14 -9.86 7.82
CA SER A 13 -2.33 -10.66 9.04
C SER A 13 -1.91 -9.87 10.29
N PRO A 14 -2.73 -9.86 11.36
CA PRO A 14 -2.40 -9.19 12.63
C PRO A 14 -1.07 -9.62 13.24
N LYS A 15 -0.60 -10.83 12.91
CA LYS A 15 0.69 -11.36 13.38
C LYS A 15 1.90 -10.52 12.90
N PHE A 16 1.75 -9.76 11.81
CA PHE A 16 2.79 -8.84 11.34
C PHE A 16 2.84 -7.50 12.09
N ALA A 17 1.85 -7.18 12.94
CA ALA A 17 1.79 -5.88 13.63
C ALA A 17 3.10 -5.49 14.37
N PRO A 18 3.78 -6.39 15.11
CA PRO A 18 5.06 -6.06 15.77
C PRO A 18 6.19 -5.72 14.78
N PHE A 19 6.12 -6.24 13.56
CA PHE A 19 7.14 -6.05 12.51
C PHE A 19 6.76 -4.96 11.51
N MET A 20 5.56 -4.39 11.61
CA MET A 20 5.09 -3.38 10.67
C MET A 20 6.02 -2.16 10.56
N PRO A 21 6.62 -1.64 11.65
CA PRO A 21 7.56 -0.52 11.53
C PRO A 21 8.78 -0.82 10.67
N ILE A 22 9.37 -2.02 10.82
CA ILE A 22 10.55 -2.40 10.02
C ILE A 22 10.16 -2.69 8.56
N ILE A 23 9.01 -3.32 8.33
CA ILE A 23 8.48 -3.57 6.98
C ILE A 23 8.22 -2.26 6.23
N VAL A 24 7.60 -1.28 6.90
CA VAL A 24 7.35 0.06 6.32
C VAL A 24 8.67 0.74 5.96
N ARG A 25 9.67 0.69 6.85
CA ARG A 25 11.02 1.24 6.59
C ARG A 25 11.66 0.59 5.36
N LEU A 26 11.57 -0.73 5.22
CA LEU A 26 12.09 -1.47 4.08
C LEU A 26 11.38 -1.09 2.77
N LEU A 27 10.07 -0.86 2.79
CA LEU A 27 9.33 -0.41 1.60
C LEU A 27 9.71 1.01 1.18
N PHE A 28 9.93 1.93 2.13
CA PHE A 28 10.48 3.25 1.82
C PHE A 28 11.89 3.17 1.25
N LEU A 29 12.76 2.33 1.83
CA LEU A 29 14.10 2.07 1.30
C LEU A 29 14.01 1.52 -0.13
N SER A 30 13.15 0.54 -0.36
CA SER A 30 12.90 -0.04 -1.68
C SER A 30 12.48 1.04 -2.68
N ALA A 31 11.51 1.89 -2.35
CA ALA A 31 11.09 3.01 -3.20
C ALA A 31 12.24 3.97 -3.53
N GLY A 32 13.09 4.28 -2.54
CA GLY A 32 14.29 5.09 -2.75
C GLY A 32 15.30 4.42 -3.69
N VAL A 33 15.56 3.13 -3.52
CA VAL A 33 16.46 2.34 -4.39
C VAL A 33 15.91 2.28 -5.83
N HIS A 34 14.61 2.07 -6.02
CA HIS A 34 13.98 2.09 -7.34
C HIS A 34 14.15 3.46 -8.03
N GLN A 35 13.86 4.55 -7.31
CA GLN A 35 14.03 5.88 -7.87
C GLN A 35 15.49 6.17 -8.20
N LEU A 36 16.43 5.78 -7.33
CA LEU A 36 17.86 5.96 -7.57
C LEU A 36 18.31 5.19 -8.83
N ALA A 37 17.87 3.95 -8.99
CA ALA A 37 18.16 3.16 -10.17
C ALA A 37 17.63 3.85 -11.45
N PHE A 38 16.42 4.42 -11.40
CA PHE A 38 15.85 5.16 -12.52
C PHE A 38 16.61 6.45 -12.82
N VAL A 39 17.06 7.18 -11.80
CA VAL A 39 17.87 8.40 -11.99
C VAL A 39 19.20 8.08 -12.68
N ILE A 40 19.83 6.94 -12.35
CA ILE A 40 21.14 6.56 -12.89
C ILE A 40 21.04 5.95 -14.29
N TRP A 41 20.04 5.08 -14.53
CA TRP A 41 20.00 4.24 -15.73
C TRP A 41 18.85 4.55 -16.70
N SER A 42 17.87 5.38 -16.34
CA SER A 42 16.75 5.70 -17.25
C SER A 42 17.15 6.73 -18.31
N ASN A 43 16.82 6.43 -19.56
CA ASN A 43 16.92 7.38 -20.67
C ASN A 43 15.62 8.16 -20.92
N VAL A 44 14.59 7.96 -20.09
CA VAL A 44 13.28 8.62 -20.23
C VAL A 44 13.22 9.83 -19.30
N PRO A 45 13.08 11.06 -19.84
CA PRO A 45 12.94 12.26 -19.02
C PRO A 45 11.72 12.17 -18.10
N GLY A 46 11.92 12.49 -16.82
CA GLY A 46 10.84 12.44 -15.83
C GLY A 46 10.39 11.04 -15.41
N ALA A 47 11.20 10.00 -15.67
CA ALA A 47 10.88 8.64 -15.23
C ALA A 47 10.86 8.54 -13.69
N ILE A 48 9.75 8.04 -13.17
CA ILE A 48 9.51 7.85 -11.73
C ILE A 48 9.57 6.35 -11.43
N GLY A 49 10.59 5.93 -10.69
CA GLY A 49 10.77 4.56 -10.22
C GLY A 49 10.23 4.45 -8.80
N GLN A 50 9.13 3.73 -8.61
CA GLN A 50 8.50 3.53 -7.30
C GLN A 50 7.99 2.09 -7.19
N VAL A 51 7.72 1.65 -5.96
CA VAL A 51 6.91 0.44 -5.73
C VAL A 51 5.52 0.68 -6.33
N GLN A 52 5.02 -0.29 -7.10
CA GLN A 52 3.77 -0.16 -7.84
C GLN A 52 2.62 -0.87 -7.12
N ASP A 53 1.43 -0.27 -7.20
CA ASP A 53 0.16 -0.79 -6.67
C ASP A 53 -0.33 -2.04 -7.42
N VAL A 54 -0.07 -2.09 -8.72
CA VAL A 54 -0.40 -3.21 -9.64
C VAL A 54 0.11 -4.56 -9.13
N GLY A 55 1.30 -4.60 -8.53
CA GLY A 55 1.92 -5.82 -8.01
C GLY A 55 1.38 -6.28 -6.64
N LEU A 56 0.68 -5.40 -5.91
CA LEU A 56 0.28 -5.66 -4.52
C LEU A 56 -0.69 -6.83 -4.41
N ILE A 57 -1.52 -7.07 -5.42
CA ILE A 57 -2.46 -8.20 -5.42
C ILE A 57 -1.71 -9.53 -5.31
N PHE A 58 -0.60 -9.67 -6.05
CA PHE A 58 0.18 -10.90 -6.10
C PHE A 58 1.01 -11.05 -4.82
N LEU A 59 1.62 -9.96 -4.36
CA LEU A 59 2.38 -9.93 -3.11
C LEU A 59 1.49 -10.26 -1.91
N SER A 60 0.30 -9.67 -1.83
CA SER A 60 -0.70 -9.93 -0.78
C SER A 60 -1.19 -11.38 -0.82
N ALA A 61 -1.48 -11.92 -2.01
CA ALA A 61 -1.91 -13.31 -2.17
C ALA A 61 -0.82 -14.32 -1.77
N MET A 62 0.46 -14.06 -2.14
CA MET A 62 1.59 -14.89 -1.71
C MET A 62 1.79 -14.85 -0.20
N THR A 63 1.71 -13.67 0.42
CA THR A 63 1.79 -13.55 1.88
C THR A 63 0.66 -14.31 2.57
N ALA A 64 -0.57 -14.13 2.11
CA ALA A 64 -1.74 -14.80 2.67
C ALA A 64 -1.66 -16.33 2.55
N SER A 65 -1.21 -16.84 1.41
CA SER A 65 -1.09 -18.30 1.20
C SER A 65 -0.02 -18.93 2.10
N ILE A 66 1.12 -18.25 2.28
CA ILE A 66 2.20 -18.73 3.17
C ILE A 66 1.75 -18.68 4.64
N VAL A 67 1.04 -17.61 5.05
CA VAL A 67 0.50 -17.51 6.41
C VAL A 67 -0.52 -18.61 6.68
N ALA A 68 -1.46 -18.84 5.75
CA ALA A 68 -2.44 -19.92 5.88
C ALA A 68 -1.78 -21.29 5.95
N TYR A 69 -0.74 -21.53 5.15
CA TYR A 69 0.04 -22.76 5.20
C TYR A 69 0.75 -22.94 6.55
N GLY A 70 1.39 -21.89 7.06
CA GLY A 70 2.07 -21.93 8.35
C GLY A 70 1.11 -22.16 9.52
N GLU A 71 -0.10 -21.59 9.46
CA GLU A 71 -1.16 -21.82 10.44
C GLU A 71 -1.69 -23.26 10.39
N ALA A 72 -1.94 -23.80 9.21
CA ALA A 72 -2.40 -25.17 9.03
C ALA A 72 -1.40 -26.22 9.56
N HIS A 73 -0.10 -25.90 9.56
CA HIS A 73 0.97 -26.80 10.02
C HIS A 73 1.55 -26.41 11.39
N ALA A 74 0.92 -25.47 12.10
CA ALA A 74 1.37 -24.97 13.40
C ALA A 74 2.86 -24.55 13.42
N LEU A 75 3.34 -23.97 12.31
CA LEU A 75 4.71 -23.48 12.22
C LEU A 75 4.91 -22.23 13.10
N PRO A 76 6.07 -22.09 13.74
CA PRO A 76 6.44 -20.87 14.44
C PRO A 76 6.35 -19.64 13.52
N PHE A 77 5.82 -18.52 14.03
CA PHE A 77 5.61 -17.33 13.19
C PHE A 77 6.91 -16.77 12.58
N HIS A 78 8.05 -16.95 13.25
CA HIS A 78 9.34 -16.52 12.70
C HIS A 78 9.70 -17.25 11.39
N GLU A 79 9.37 -18.55 11.28
CA GLU A 79 9.58 -19.33 10.05
C GLU A 79 8.66 -18.85 8.93
N THR A 80 7.39 -18.60 9.25
CA THR A 80 6.41 -18.02 8.32
C THR A 80 6.86 -16.65 7.82
N LEU A 81 7.30 -15.78 8.73
CA LEU A 81 7.81 -14.44 8.40
C LEU A 81 9.02 -14.52 7.46
N SER A 82 10.03 -15.34 7.79
CA SER A 82 11.20 -15.53 6.92
C SER A 82 10.82 -16.08 5.56
N THR A 83 9.89 -17.03 5.50
CA THR A 83 9.40 -17.62 4.24
C THR A 83 8.70 -16.57 3.38
N VAL A 84 7.83 -15.73 3.97
CA VAL A 84 7.18 -14.62 3.26
C VAL A 84 8.23 -13.67 2.68
N MET A 85 9.17 -13.20 3.52
CA MET A 85 10.18 -12.22 3.10
C MET A 85 11.06 -12.74 1.95
N ILE A 86 11.52 -13.99 2.02
CA ILE A 86 12.33 -14.60 0.96
C ILE A 86 11.48 -14.80 -0.30
N THR A 87 10.24 -15.26 -0.17
CA THR A 87 9.37 -15.54 -1.32
C THR A 87 9.04 -14.28 -2.10
N ILE A 88 8.62 -13.20 -1.42
CA ILE A 88 8.28 -11.94 -2.10
C ILE A 88 9.52 -11.30 -2.75
N THR A 89 10.67 -11.36 -2.07
CA THR A 89 11.94 -10.85 -2.61
C THR A 89 12.39 -11.65 -3.83
N GLY A 90 12.34 -12.98 -3.75
CA GLY A 90 12.68 -13.86 -4.86
C GLY A 90 11.75 -13.68 -6.04
N ALA A 91 10.42 -13.65 -5.81
CA ALA A 91 9.43 -13.46 -6.86
C ALA A 91 9.62 -12.11 -7.58
N THR A 92 9.79 -11.01 -6.83
CA THR A 92 10.01 -9.68 -7.43
C THR A 92 11.33 -9.58 -8.17
N ALA A 93 12.41 -10.18 -7.65
CA ALA A 93 13.70 -10.24 -8.34
C ALA A 93 13.61 -11.03 -9.66
N VAL A 94 12.94 -12.18 -9.64
CA VAL A 94 12.71 -13.00 -10.83
C VAL A 94 11.92 -12.22 -11.88
N VAL A 95 10.82 -11.57 -11.49
CA VAL A 95 10.03 -10.72 -12.39
C VAL A 95 10.89 -9.59 -12.97
N GLY A 96 11.69 -8.91 -12.14
CA GLY A 96 12.62 -7.87 -12.59
C GLY A 96 13.61 -8.39 -13.64
N ILE A 97 14.20 -9.57 -13.40
CA ILE A 97 15.11 -10.23 -14.36
C ILE A 97 14.39 -10.51 -15.68
N PHE A 98 13.18 -11.10 -15.64
CA PHE A 98 12.42 -11.38 -16.85
C PHE A 98 12.07 -10.11 -17.63
N ILE A 99 11.69 -9.02 -16.96
CA ILE A 99 11.43 -7.72 -17.61
C ILE A 99 12.70 -7.18 -18.26
N MET A 100 13.85 -7.25 -17.59
CA MET A 100 15.13 -6.83 -18.14
C MET A 100 15.53 -7.66 -19.37
N LEU A 101 15.35 -8.98 -19.32
CA LEU A 101 15.61 -9.88 -20.45
C LEU A 101 14.66 -9.56 -21.62
N MET A 102 13.37 -9.37 -21.35
CA MET A 102 12.37 -9.01 -22.36
C MET A 102 12.73 -7.70 -23.07
N ALA A 103 13.16 -6.69 -22.31
CA ALA A 103 13.66 -5.43 -22.86
C ALA A 103 14.95 -5.63 -23.69
N ARG A 104 15.90 -6.43 -23.19
CA ARG A 104 17.19 -6.69 -23.84
C ARG A 104 17.08 -7.44 -25.16
N PHE A 105 16.12 -8.38 -25.26
CA PHE A 105 15.82 -9.14 -26.47
C PHE A 105 14.79 -8.45 -27.38
N LYS A 106 14.32 -7.26 -27.02
CA LYS A 106 13.32 -6.47 -27.78
C LYS A 106 12.03 -7.24 -28.10
N VAL A 107 11.68 -8.20 -27.24
CA VAL A 107 10.44 -8.99 -27.35
C VAL A 107 9.25 -8.29 -26.69
N ALA A 108 9.37 -7.00 -26.37
CA ALA A 108 8.27 -6.19 -25.85
C ALA A 108 7.07 -6.11 -26.83
N SER A 109 7.29 -6.37 -28.12
CA SER A 109 6.21 -6.52 -29.10
C SER A 109 5.25 -7.67 -28.75
N LEU A 110 5.70 -8.67 -27.98
CA LEU A 110 4.83 -9.76 -27.53
C LEU A 110 3.70 -9.28 -26.62
N VAL A 111 3.90 -8.18 -25.89
CA VAL A 111 2.88 -7.56 -25.04
C VAL A 111 1.66 -7.13 -25.87
N GLN A 112 1.85 -6.82 -27.16
CA GLN A 112 0.77 -6.42 -28.06
C GLN A 112 -0.17 -7.58 -28.44
N TYR A 113 0.23 -8.83 -28.20
CA TYR A 113 -0.64 -10.00 -28.44
C TYR A 113 -1.59 -10.28 -27.26
N VAL A 114 -1.41 -9.62 -26.11
CA VAL A 114 -2.34 -9.78 -24.99
C VAL A 114 -3.68 -9.16 -25.39
N PRO A 115 -4.78 -9.93 -25.43
CA PRO A 115 -6.08 -9.39 -25.81
C PRO A 115 -6.47 -8.24 -24.90
N VAL A 116 -6.96 -7.14 -25.48
CA VAL A 116 -7.45 -5.96 -24.74
C VAL A 116 -8.44 -6.34 -23.62
N PRO A 117 -9.37 -7.32 -23.79
CA PRO A 117 -10.25 -7.74 -22.71
C PRO A 117 -9.52 -8.30 -21.48
N VAL A 118 -8.37 -8.98 -21.66
CA VAL A 118 -7.59 -9.54 -20.54
C VAL A 118 -6.94 -8.42 -19.73
N VAL A 119 -6.33 -7.44 -20.43
CA VAL A 119 -5.74 -6.27 -19.76
C VAL A 119 -6.82 -5.44 -19.07
N GLY A 120 -7.98 -5.26 -19.71
CA GLY A 120 -9.12 -4.54 -19.14
C GLY A 120 -9.67 -5.20 -17.88
N GLY A 121 -9.88 -6.52 -17.90
CA GLY A 121 -10.34 -7.28 -16.73
C GLY A 121 -9.34 -7.22 -15.57
N TYR A 122 -8.05 -7.35 -15.87
CA TYR A 122 -6.98 -7.19 -14.88
C TYR A 122 -6.98 -5.81 -14.22
N LEU A 123 -6.99 -4.73 -15.02
CA LEU A 123 -7.00 -3.37 -14.51
C LEU A 123 -8.27 -3.04 -13.71
N ALA A 124 -9.43 -3.56 -14.14
CA ALA A 124 -10.68 -3.43 -13.39
C ALA A 124 -10.58 -4.09 -12.01
N PHE A 125 -9.98 -5.27 -11.93
CA PHE A 125 -9.77 -5.96 -10.66
C PHE A 125 -8.74 -5.24 -9.77
N VAL A 126 -7.65 -4.72 -10.32
CA VAL A 126 -6.67 -3.90 -9.55
C VAL A 126 -7.36 -2.68 -8.95
N GLY A 127 -8.20 -1.98 -9.72
CA GLY A 127 -8.99 -0.84 -9.23
C GLY A 127 -9.92 -1.24 -8.08
N TYR A 128 -10.68 -2.33 -8.26
CA TYR A 128 -11.53 -2.88 -7.20
C TYR A 128 -10.72 -3.24 -5.94
N PHE A 129 -9.62 -3.97 -6.09
CA PHE A 129 -8.77 -4.39 -4.98
C PHE A 129 -8.21 -3.20 -4.19
N CYS A 130 -7.72 -2.16 -4.87
CA CYS A 130 -7.24 -0.94 -4.24
C CYS A 130 -8.36 -0.20 -3.49
N CYS A 131 -9.57 -0.16 -4.05
CA CYS A 131 -10.74 0.41 -3.37
C CYS A 131 -11.09 -0.37 -2.10
N VAL A 132 -11.19 -1.70 -2.18
CA VAL A 132 -11.49 -2.55 -1.01
C VAL A 132 -10.42 -2.39 0.06
N ALA A 133 -9.15 -2.47 -0.33
CA ALA A 133 -8.04 -2.32 0.58
C ALA A 133 -8.01 -0.93 1.24
N GLY A 134 -8.26 0.14 0.48
CA GLY A 134 -8.34 1.50 1.01
C GLY A 134 -9.49 1.70 1.99
N VAL A 135 -10.67 1.16 1.68
CA VAL A 135 -11.84 1.20 2.58
C VAL A 135 -11.55 0.42 3.85
N SER A 136 -11.03 -0.81 3.74
CA SER A 136 -10.65 -1.63 4.89
C SER A 136 -9.62 -0.95 5.79
N LEU A 137 -8.62 -0.28 5.22
CA LEU A 137 -7.64 0.49 5.98
C LEU A 137 -8.26 1.69 6.70
N ALA A 138 -9.27 2.33 6.11
CA ALA A 138 -9.92 3.49 6.71
C ALA A 138 -10.88 3.09 7.84
N THR A 139 -11.62 1.99 7.68
CA THR A 139 -12.67 1.58 8.62
C THR A 139 -12.20 0.58 9.66
N ASP A 140 -11.05 -0.08 9.45
CA ASP A 140 -10.56 -1.22 10.23
C ASP A 140 -11.48 -2.46 10.10
N VAL A 141 -12.23 -2.55 9.00
CA VAL A 141 -13.13 -3.67 8.68
C VAL A 141 -12.53 -4.50 7.56
N THR A 142 -12.33 -5.80 7.79
CA THR A 142 -11.90 -6.75 6.76
C THR A 142 -13.04 -7.00 5.77
N LEU A 143 -12.82 -6.71 4.50
CA LEU A 143 -13.81 -6.86 3.43
C LEU A 143 -13.39 -8.01 2.51
N ASP A 144 -13.76 -9.24 2.85
CA ASP A 144 -13.43 -10.44 2.06
C ASP A 144 -14.66 -10.98 1.30
N THR A 145 -15.85 -10.78 1.85
CA THR A 145 -17.13 -11.24 1.31
C THR A 145 -18.10 -10.09 1.04
N LEU A 146 -19.11 -10.33 0.21
CA LEU A 146 -20.15 -9.33 -0.07
C LEU A 146 -20.95 -8.95 1.19
N SER A 147 -21.11 -9.86 2.15
CA SER A 147 -21.77 -9.59 3.42
C SER A 147 -21.00 -8.60 4.30
N ASP A 148 -19.66 -8.58 4.21
CA ASP A 148 -18.83 -7.69 5.05
C ASP A 148 -19.08 -6.21 4.75
N TRP A 149 -19.55 -5.90 3.55
CA TRP A 149 -19.95 -4.55 3.15
C TRP A 149 -21.12 -4.01 3.98
N MET A 150 -21.96 -4.89 4.53
CA MET A 150 -23.03 -4.46 5.45
C MET A 150 -22.46 -3.90 6.75
N GLY A 151 -21.26 -4.32 7.17
CA GLY A 151 -20.54 -3.76 8.33
C GLY A 151 -20.10 -2.31 8.15
N LEU A 152 -20.12 -1.78 6.91
CA LEU A 152 -19.86 -0.37 6.63
C LEU A 152 -21.06 0.53 6.92
N VAL A 153 -22.26 -0.04 7.11
CA VAL A 153 -23.49 0.68 7.48
C VAL A 153 -23.51 0.95 8.99
N SER A 154 -22.45 1.55 9.51
CA SER A 154 -22.38 2.02 10.89
C SER A 154 -22.00 3.49 10.89
N LEU A 155 -22.49 4.25 11.88
CA LEU A 155 -22.15 5.66 12.04
C LEU A 155 -20.63 5.86 12.19
N GLN A 156 -19.96 4.93 12.88
CA GLN A 156 -18.51 4.95 13.08
C GLN A 156 -17.76 4.72 11.76
N SER A 157 -18.17 3.77 10.93
CA SER A 157 -17.61 3.54 9.60
C SER A 157 -17.82 4.76 8.71
N ALA A 158 -19.01 5.37 8.74
CA ALA A 158 -19.29 6.59 7.97
C ALA A 158 -18.39 7.77 8.38
N LEU A 159 -18.17 7.96 9.68
CA LEU A 159 -17.25 8.99 10.20
C LEU A 159 -15.81 8.74 9.78
N ARG A 160 -15.35 7.47 9.79
CA ARG A 160 -14.00 7.10 9.34
C ARG A 160 -13.80 7.22 7.82
N LEU A 161 -14.86 7.01 7.04
CA LEU A 161 -14.84 7.19 5.58
C LEU A 161 -14.88 8.66 5.15
N ALA A 162 -15.40 9.57 5.99
CA ALA A 162 -15.48 10.99 5.68
C ALA A 162 -14.10 11.62 5.31
N PRO A 163 -13.01 11.45 6.09
CA PRO A 163 -11.70 11.97 5.69
C PRO A 163 -11.14 11.27 4.45
N MET A 164 -11.42 9.98 4.24
CA MET A 164 -11.03 9.27 3.01
C MET A 164 -11.70 9.89 1.79
N LEU A 165 -13.01 10.15 1.83
CA LEU A 165 -13.74 10.80 0.75
C LEU A 165 -13.30 12.26 0.54
N ALA A 166 -13.07 13.00 1.62
CA ALA A 166 -12.58 14.38 1.54
C ALA A 166 -11.19 14.46 0.88
N THR A 167 -10.28 13.55 1.25
CA THR A 167 -8.94 13.48 0.64
C THR A 167 -9.00 13.03 -0.82
N TRP A 168 -9.86 12.06 -1.16
CA TRP A 168 -10.11 11.67 -2.54
C TRP A 168 -10.64 12.83 -3.39
N LEU A 169 -11.65 13.56 -2.92
CA LEU A 169 -12.19 14.75 -3.60
C LEU A 169 -11.14 15.84 -3.78
N ALA A 170 -10.32 16.10 -2.75
CA ALA A 170 -9.26 17.10 -2.81
C ALA A 170 -8.20 16.73 -3.86
N LEU A 171 -7.76 15.47 -3.88
CA LEU A 171 -6.80 14.96 -4.87
C LEU A 171 -7.39 14.97 -6.28
N HIS A 172 -8.61 14.48 -6.46
CA HIS A 172 -9.30 14.46 -7.76
C HIS A 172 -9.46 15.88 -8.33
N ASN A 173 -10.00 16.81 -7.54
CA ASN A 173 -10.16 18.20 -7.97
C ASN A 173 -8.83 18.87 -8.29
N THR A 174 -7.78 18.58 -7.53
CA THR A 174 -6.44 19.12 -7.77
C THR A 174 -5.86 18.62 -9.09
N VAL A 175 -5.94 17.30 -9.34
CA VAL A 175 -5.43 16.71 -10.59
C VAL A 175 -6.18 17.24 -11.81
N HIS A 176 -7.49 17.47 -11.72
CA HIS A 176 -8.30 17.90 -12.87
C HIS A 176 -8.41 19.41 -13.07
N ARG A 177 -8.26 20.22 -12.01
CA ARG A 177 -8.48 21.68 -12.09
C ARG A 177 -7.22 22.50 -11.93
N ILE A 178 -6.16 21.96 -11.33
CA ILE A 178 -4.93 22.70 -11.01
C ILE A 178 -3.81 22.25 -11.95
N SER A 179 -3.43 23.13 -12.87
CA SER A 179 -2.32 22.87 -13.81
C SER A 179 -0.93 23.09 -13.21
N HIS A 180 -0.85 23.59 -11.98
CA HIS A 180 0.43 23.89 -11.33
C HIS A 180 1.14 22.59 -10.89
N PRO A 181 2.44 22.40 -11.21
CA PRO A 181 3.16 21.15 -10.93
C PRO A 181 3.26 20.81 -9.43
N LEU A 182 3.20 21.82 -8.55
CA LEU A 182 3.19 21.62 -7.10
C LEU A 182 1.80 21.33 -6.51
N GLY A 183 0.73 21.36 -7.30
CA GLY A 183 -0.64 21.17 -6.79
C GLY A 183 -0.79 19.85 -6.04
N LEU A 184 -0.44 18.73 -6.69
CA LEU A 184 -0.55 17.39 -6.10
C LEU A 184 0.38 17.18 -4.90
N PRO A 185 1.70 17.52 -4.97
CA PRO A 185 2.58 17.45 -3.80
C PRO A 185 2.08 18.26 -2.59
N LEU A 186 1.58 19.48 -2.81
CA LEU A 186 1.08 20.33 -1.73
C LEU A 186 -0.12 19.69 -1.02
N VAL A 187 -1.09 19.16 -1.77
CA VAL A 187 -2.25 18.49 -1.16
C VAL A 187 -1.80 17.30 -0.32
N ILE A 188 -0.88 16.47 -0.84
CA ILE A 188 -0.35 15.32 -0.10
C ILE A 188 0.33 15.75 1.21
N CYS A 189 1.07 16.85 1.21
CA CYS A 189 1.70 17.41 2.42
C CYS A 189 0.69 18.06 3.38
N CYS A 190 -0.37 18.69 2.85
CA CYS A 190 -1.40 19.35 3.65
C CYS A 190 -2.26 18.35 4.44
N ILE A 191 -2.49 17.13 3.93
CA ILE A 191 -3.30 16.11 4.60
C ILE A 191 -2.81 15.78 6.03
N PRO A 192 -1.54 15.37 6.26
CA PRO A 192 -1.06 15.10 7.61
C PRO A 192 -1.01 16.37 8.47
N LEU A 193 -0.71 17.54 7.90
CA LEU A 193 -0.72 18.80 8.64
C LEU A 193 -2.13 19.13 9.16
N LEU A 194 -3.15 18.92 8.34
CA LEU A 194 -4.54 19.12 8.71
C LEU A 194 -4.98 18.15 9.80
N PHE A 195 -4.53 16.89 9.75
CA PHE A 195 -4.76 15.93 10.84
C PHE A 195 -4.22 16.42 12.19
N PHE A 196 -2.96 16.87 12.23
CA PHE A 196 -2.37 17.40 13.47
C PHE A 196 -3.00 18.72 13.91
N ALA A 197 -3.41 19.57 12.97
CA ALA A 197 -4.14 20.80 13.28
C ALA A 197 -5.51 20.51 13.93
N VAL A 198 -6.24 19.52 13.43
CA VAL A 198 -7.50 19.07 14.04
C VAL A 198 -7.27 18.56 15.46
N LEU A 199 -6.26 17.71 15.69
CA LEU A 199 -5.93 17.25 17.04
C LEU A 199 -5.64 18.41 18.00
N TYR A 200 -4.85 19.38 17.55
CA TYR A 200 -4.50 20.57 18.33
C TYR A 200 -5.73 21.42 18.69
N VAL A 201 -6.60 21.71 17.72
CA VAL A 201 -7.82 22.52 17.92
C VAL A 201 -8.84 21.78 18.79
N SER A 202 -8.97 20.46 18.61
CA SER A 202 -9.87 19.63 19.42
C SER A 202 -9.33 19.33 20.81
N GLY A 203 -8.10 19.74 21.15
CA GLY A 203 -7.46 19.47 22.44
C GLY A 203 -7.15 18.00 22.70
N HIS A 204 -7.16 17.15 21.67
CA HIS A 204 -6.88 15.72 21.80
C HIS A 204 -5.39 15.45 21.59
N THR A 205 -4.83 14.51 22.33
CA THR A 205 -3.43 14.09 22.13
C THR A 205 -3.32 13.05 21.01
N LEU A 206 -2.10 12.85 20.49
CA LEU A 206 -1.85 11.75 19.55
C LEU A 206 -2.17 10.39 20.18
N SER A 207 -1.95 10.21 21.48
CA SER A 207 -2.30 8.98 22.18
C SER A 207 -3.80 8.72 22.19
N ASP A 208 -4.62 9.77 22.30
CA ASP A 208 -6.08 9.64 22.26
C ASP A 208 -6.54 9.23 20.86
N ALA A 209 -5.94 9.82 19.82
CA ALA A 209 -6.20 9.45 18.43
C ALA A 209 -5.81 8.00 18.14
N GLN A 210 -4.70 7.52 18.70
CA GLN A 210 -4.25 6.14 18.57
C GLN A 210 -5.21 5.15 19.24
N LYS A 211 -5.60 5.42 20.49
CA LYS A 211 -6.58 4.58 21.22
C LYS A 211 -7.95 4.54 20.54
N ALA A 212 -8.34 5.62 19.86
CA ALA A 212 -9.59 5.69 19.09
C ALA A 212 -9.49 5.07 17.68
N GLY A 213 -8.30 4.57 17.29
CA GLY A 213 -8.06 3.92 16.00
C GLY A 213 -7.95 4.90 14.82
N TRP A 214 -7.64 6.17 15.06
CA TRP A 214 -7.39 7.17 14.01
C TRP A 214 -5.92 7.22 13.57
N ALA A 215 -5.02 6.66 14.38
CA ALA A 215 -3.60 6.53 14.07
C ALA A 215 -3.07 5.19 14.59
N PRO A 216 -2.02 4.62 13.97
CA PRO A 216 -1.41 3.39 14.46
C PRO A 216 -0.82 3.56 15.86
N GLU A 217 -1.07 2.60 16.75
CA GLU A 217 -0.46 2.56 18.08
C GLU A 217 1.06 2.32 17.99
N PRO A 218 1.86 2.91 18.89
CA PRO A 218 3.29 2.64 18.94
C PRO A 218 3.53 1.21 19.41
N VAL A 219 4.47 0.51 18.78
CA VAL A 219 4.82 -0.86 19.18
C VAL A 219 5.40 -0.84 20.61
N PRO A 220 4.88 -1.66 21.56
CA PRO A 220 5.41 -1.72 22.91
C PRO A 220 6.91 -2.09 22.90
N GLY A 221 7.75 -1.25 23.51
CA GLY A 221 9.20 -1.46 23.59
C GLY A 221 10.04 -0.71 22.54
N GLY A 222 9.42 0.06 21.65
CA GLY A 222 10.12 0.86 20.63
C GLY A 222 10.80 2.14 21.17
N THR A 223 11.79 1.99 22.06
CA THR A 223 12.85 3.00 22.19
C THR A 223 13.94 2.67 21.18
N GLN A 224 13.72 3.00 19.92
CA GLN A 224 14.77 2.96 18.89
C GLN A 224 14.94 4.39 18.39
N PRO A 225 15.98 5.11 18.85
CA PRO A 225 16.25 6.46 18.38
C PRO A 225 16.71 6.39 16.93
N PHE A 226 16.04 7.16 16.07
CA PHE A 226 16.35 7.47 14.67
C PHE A 226 16.38 6.27 13.69
#